data_AF-A0A7L4PZZ8-F1
#
_entry.id   AF-A0A7L4PZZ8-F1
#
_cell.length_a   1.000
_cell.length_b   1.000
_cell.length_c   1.000
_cell.angle_alpha   90.00
_cell.angle_beta   90.00
_cell.angle_gamma   90.00
#
_symmetry.space_group_name_H-M   'P 1'
#
loop_
_entity.id
_entity.type
_entity.pdbx_description
1 polymer ?
#
loop_
_entity_poly.entity_id
_entity_poly.type
_entity_poly.pdbx_seq_one_letter_code
_entity_poly.pdbx_strand_id
1 'polypeptide(L)'
;HIEGKKQQSPFLAIRLTTSEILDRVSGYSCLCAAAHPFGYLFFNKGIGRCVERNYLSPDLISRFDALEAICGGMPRSGNIRAAHLAERCHLGIVGGSDAHLLRDYGTVLTCSPADTVGDFLDSIRKHQTTLIGKEKTLVGKGLTGTVLITHYLPYTLPSLSIHYEQNLPRLQRFFRTMRGHRR
;
A
#
# COMPACT_ATOMS: atom_id res chain seq x y z
N HIS A 1 13.08 15.58 4.86
CA HIS A 1 12.04 15.06 5.79
C HIS A 1 12.15 13.56 6.11
N ILE A 2 12.76 12.72 5.26
CA ILE A 2 12.74 11.24 5.42
C ILE A 2 14.05 10.66 5.96
N GLU A 3 15.22 11.25 5.66
CA GLU A 3 16.54 10.66 5.95
C GLU A 3 16.71 10.20 7.41
N GLY A 4 16.49 11.11 8.38
CA GLY A 4 16.58 10.80 9.81
C GLY A 4 15.45 9.92 10.37
N LYS A 5 14.53 9.46 9.52
CA LYS A 5 13.42 8.56 9.88
C LYS A 5 13.57 7.18 9.25
N LYS A 6 14.59 6.96 8.42
CA LYS A 6 14.92 5.63 7.87
C LYS A 6 15.23 4.66 9.01
N GLN A 7 14.94 3.39 8.76
CA GLN A 7 15.29 2.30 9.67
C GLN A 7 16.48 1.51 9.12
N GLN A 8 17.03 0.62 9.94
CA GLN A 8 18.21 -0.18 9.57
C GLN A 8 17.95 -1.16 8.42
N SER A 9 16.68 -1.57 8.21
CA SER A 9 16.28 -2.33 7.02
C SER A 9 15.74 -1.36 5.96
N PRO A 10 16.38 -1.23 4.78
CA PRO A 10 15.95 -0.32 3.73
C PRO A 10 14.66 -0.77 3.04
N PHE A 11 14.25 -2.02 3.28
CA PHE A 11 13.06 -2.62 2.67
C PHE A 11 11.81 -2.56 3.56
N LEU A 12 11.92 -1.96 4.75
CA LEU A 12 10.80 -1.82 5.69
C LEU A 12 10.39 -0.37 5.87
N ALA A 13 9.22 -0.18 6.47
CA ALA A 13 8.64 1.15 6.70
C ALA A 13 9.60 2.04 7.48
N ILE A 14 9.56 3.35 7.22
CA ILE A 14 10.27 4.36 8.00
C ILE A 14 9.54 4.62 9.34
N ARG A 15 10.16 5.40 10.23
CA ARG A 15 9.58 5.75 11.55
C ARG A 15 8.39 6.72 11.50
N LEU A 16 8.00 7.19 10.32
CA LEU A 16 6.83 8.04 10.15
C LEU A 16 5.57 7.21 9.97
N THR A 17 4.50 7.63 10.63
CA THR A 17 3.14 7.11 10.42
C THR A 17 2.58 7.58 9.07
N THR A 18 1.53 6.89 8.59
CA THR A 18 0.83 7.30 7.37
C THR A 18 0.28 8.72 7.46
N SER A 19 -0.27 9.14 8.62
CA SER A 19 -0.73 10.52 8.83
C SER A 19 0.42 11.51 8.68
N GLU A 20 1.56 11.25 9.35
CA GLU A 20 2.72 12.14 9.31
C GLU A 20 3.35 12.26 7.91
N ILE A 21 3.24 11.21 7.09
CA ILE A 21 3.63 11.25 5.68
C ILE A 21 2.67 12.14 4.90
N LEU A 22 1.35 11.94 5.04
CA LEU A 22 0.33 12.75 4.38
C LEU A 22 0.40 14.23 4.80
N ASP A 23 0.69 14.53 6.07
CA ASP A 23 0.88 15.89 6.57
C ASP A 23 2.05 16.58 5.85
N ARG A 24 3.15 15.85 5.61
CA ARG A 24 4.34 16.37 4.92
C ARG A 24 4.15 16.49 3.41
N VAL A 25 3.31 15.63 2.82
CA VAL A 25 2.98 15.66 1.40
C VAL A 25 2.26 16.95 1.01
N SER A 26 1.51 17.57 1.93
CA SER A 26 0.78 18.83 1.68
C SER A 26 1.64 19.98 1.13
N GLY A 27 2.96 19.97 1.36
CA GLY A 27 3.90 20.97 0.84
C GLY A 27 4.46 20.67 -0.56
N TYR A 28 4.04 19.58 -1.20
CA TYR A 28 4.56 19.14 -2.49
C TYR A 28 3.44 19.12 -3.54
N SER A 29 3.76 19.57 -4.76
CA SER A 29 2.87 19.43 -5.91
C SER A 29 2.90 17.99 -6.44
N CYS A 30 2.28 17.07 -5.69
CA CYS A 30 2.21 15.66 -6.06
C CYS A 30 0.82 15.06 -5.84
N LEU A 31 0.65 13.83 -6.32
CA LEU A 31 -0.52 12.99 -6.11
C LEU A 31 -0.16 11.91 -5.10
N CYS A 32 -0.98 11.75 -4.06
CA CYS A 32 -0.82 10.71 -3.05
C CYS A 32 -1.80 9.58 -3.30
N ALA A 33 -1.30 8.46 -3.83
CA ALA A 33 -2.07 7.24 -3.99
C ALA A 33 -1.71 6.21 -2.91
N ALA A 34 -2.71 5.57 -2.30
CA ALA A 34 -2.43 4.46 -1.40
C ALA A 34 -2.14 3.18 -2.21
N ALA A 35 -0.87 2.78 -2.22
CA ALA A 35 -0.43 1.54 -2.87
C ALA A 35 -1.08 0.32 -2.19
N HIS A 36 -1.54 -0.62 -3.03
CA HIS A 36 -2.05 -1.94 -2.69
C HIS A 36 -2.81 -1.96 -1.34
N PRO A 37 -3.99 -1.33 -1.24
CA PRO A 37 -4.64 -1.01 0.03
C PRO A 37 -5.05 -2.24 0.85
N PHE A 38 -5.18 -3.42 0.21
CA PHE A 38 -5.44 -4.68 0.91
C PHE A 38 -4.20 -5.56 1.10
N GLY A 39 -3.04 -5.07 0.67
CA GLY A 39 -1.71 -5.65 0.88
C GLY A 39 -1.51 -7.05 0.31
N TYR A 40 -0.35 -7.61 0.62
CA TYR A 40 0.02 -8.97 0.25
C TYR A 40 -0.24 -9.94 1.40
N LEU A 41 -0.74 -11.14 1.05
CA LEU A 41 -0.94 -12.24 1.99
C LEU A 41 -1.78 -11.83 3.22
N PHE A 42 -1.38 -12.27 4.41
CA PHE A 42 -2.04 -12.00 5.69
C PHE A 42 -1.50 -10.77 6.42
N PHE A 43 -0.60 -10.00 5.79
CA PHE A 43 0.03 -8.84 6.44
C PHE A 43 -0.91 -7.64 6.50
N ASN A 44 -1.04 -7.05 7.69
CA ASN A 44 -1.79 -5.81 7.93
C ASN A 44 -0.86 -4.61 7.67
N LYS A 45 -0.62 -4.34 6.39
CA LYS A 45 0.23 -3.22 5.94
C LYS A 45 -0.49 -2.26 4.99
N GLY A 46 -1.45 -2.74 4.20
CA GLY A 46 -2.27 -1.89 3.33
C GLY A 46 -3.29 -1.08 4.12
N ILE A 47 -3.52 0.18 3.73
CA ILE A 47 -4.39 1.11 4.46
C ILE A 47 -5.82 0.55 4.63
N GLY A 48 -6.42 0.01 3.56
CA GLY A 48 -7.78 -0.53 3.58
C GLY A 48 -7.91 -1.71 4.55
N ARG A 49 -6.96 -2.65 4.54
CA ARG A 49 -6.93 -3.76 5.50
C ARG A 49 -6.73 -3.27 6.94
N CYS A 50 -5.91 -2.24 7.13
CA CYS A 50 -5.68 -1.66 8.45
C CYS A 50 -6.94 -0.99 9.02
N VAL A 51 -7.69 -0.26 8.18
CA VAL A 51 -8.97 0.34 8.57
C VAL A 51 -10.01 -0.74 8.91
N GLU A 52 -10.16 -1.77 8.08
CA GLU A 52 -11.11 -2.88 8.36
C GLU A 52 -10.84 -3.62 9.66
N ARG A 53 -9.57 -3.69 10.08
CA ARG A 53 -9.16 -4.30 11.35
C ARG A 53 -9.11 -3.30 12.50
N ASN A 54 -9.68 -2.11 12.30
CA ASN A 54 -9.72 -1.02 13.27
C ASN A 54 -8.32 -0.60 13.75
N TYR A 55 -7.26 -0.76 12.94
CA TYR A 55 -5.91 -0.30 13.28
C TYR A 55 -5.71 1.19 12.97
N LEU A 56 -6.43 1.70 11.97
CA LEU A 56 -6.37 3.10 11.54
C LEU A 56 -7.80 3.63 11.39
N SER A 57 -7.98 4.93 11.58
CA SER A 57 -9.28 5.58 11.36
C SER A 57 -9.69 5.48 9.88
N PRO A 58 -10.97 5.22 9.57
CA PRO A 58 -11.49 5.33 8.20
C PRO A 58 -11.21 6.69 7.55
N ASP A 59 -11.23 7.77 8.33
CA ASP A 59 -11.00 9.15 7.84
C ASP A 59 -9.60 9.35 7.25
N LEU A 60 -8.66 8.43 7.53
CA LEU A 60 -7.33 8.47 6.94
C LEU A 60 -7.37 8.15 5.43
N ILE A 61 -8.35 7.39 4.96
CA ILE A 61 -8.47 7.01 3.55
C ILE A 61 -8.84 8.22 2.70
N SER A 62 -9.75 9.08 3.17
CA SER A 62 -10.20 10.28 2.44
C SER A 62 -9.12 11.36 2.32
N ARG A 63 -7.95 11.17 2.93
CA ARG A 63 -6.79 12.07 2.79
C ARG A 63 -5.90 11.75 1.59
N PHE A 64 -6.12 10.61 0.93
CA PHE A 64 -5.44 10.27 -0.31
C PHE A 64 -6.19 10.88 -1.49
N ASP A 65 -5.48 11.13 -2.59
CA ASP A 65 -6.10 11.54 -3.86
C ASP A 65 -6.66 10.32 -4.62
N ALA A 66 -6.03 9.15 -4.44
CA ALA A 66 -6.36 7.95 -5.18
C ALA A 66 -6.02 6.66 -4.41
N LEU A 67 -6.58 5.54 -4.87
CA LEU A 67 -6.21 4.20 -4.43
C LEU A 67 -5.72 3.35 -5.60
N GLU A 68 -4.75 2.47 -5.33
CA GLU A 68 -4.38 1.45 -6.31
C GLU A 68 -5.47 0.37 -6.38
N ALA A 69 -6.30 0.44 -7.41
CA ALA A 69 -7.42 -0.47 -7.62
C ALA A 69 -7.00 -1.77 -8.31
N ILE A 70 -5.95 -1.73 -9.14
CA ILE A 70 -5.32 -2.94 -9.70
C ILE A 70 -3.84 -2.92 -9.36
N CYS A 71 -3.43 -3.82 -8.47
CA CYS A 71 -2.03 -4.10 -8.19
C CYS A 71 -1.66 -5.48 -8.75
N GLY A 72 -0.55 -5.56 -9.48
CA GLY A 72 -0.03 -6.82 -10.04
C GLY A 72 0.29 -7.86 -8.96
N GLY A 73 0.73 -7.45 -7.78
CA GLY A 73 1.05 -8.35 -6.67
C GLY A 73 -0.17 -8.80 -5.85
N MET A 74 -1.27 -8.04 -5.84
CA MET A 74 -2.45 -8.35 -5.03
C MET A 74 -3.30 -9.48 -5.62
N PRO A 75 -4.07 -10.22 -4.79
CA PRO A 75 -5.07 -11.16 -5.31
C PRO A 75 -6.24 -10.42 -5.97
N ARG A 76 -6.92 -11.06 -6.93
CA ARG A 76 -8.09 -10.51 -7.63
C ARG A 76 -9.14 -9.94 -6.68
N SER A 77 -9.48 -10.68 -5.63
CA SER A 77 -10.44 -10.25 -4.61
C SER A 77 -9.99 -8.98 -3.87
N GLY A 78 -8.69 -8.82 -3.66
CA GLY A 78 -8.12 -7.60 -3.11
C GLY A 78 -8.26 -6.40 -4.06
N ASN A 79 -8.00 -6.61 -5.35
CA ASN A 79 -8.15 -5.57 -6.38
C ASN A 79 -9.62 -5.12 -6.51
N ILE A 80 -10.57 -6.07 -6.55
CA ILE A 80 -12.00 -5.76 -6.58
C ILE A 80 -12.42 -4.94 -5.36
N ARG A 81 -11.94 -5.32 -4.16
CA ARG A 81 -12.22 -4.57 -2.94
C ARG A 81 -11.60 -3.18 -2.94
N ALA A 82 -10.42 -3.01 -3.54
CA ALA A 82 -9.76 -1.72 -3.70
C ALA A 82 -10.55 -0.79 -4.60
N ALA A 83 -11.05 -1.30 -5.74
CA ALA A 83 -11.92 -0.55 -6.63
C ALA A 83 -13.19 -0.06 -5.90
N HIS A 84 -13.89 -0.96 -5.20
CA HIS A 84 -15.08 -0.57 -4.42
C HIS A 84 -14.77 0.39 -3.27
N LEU A 85 -13.59 0.29 -2.65
CA LEU A 85 -13.19 1.23 -1.62
C LEU A 85 -12.97 2.64 -2.20
N ALA A 86 -12.32 2.73 -3.36
CA ALA A 86 -12.11 4.00 -4.06
C ALA A 86 -13.44 4.65 -4.45
N GLU A 87 -14.36 3.85 -4.98
CA GLU A 87 -15.72 4.28 -5.33
C GLU A 87 -16.47 4.84 -4.11
N ARG A 88 -16.51 4.08 -2.98
CA ARG A 88 -17.20 4.52 -1.75
C ARG A 88 -16.60 5.78 -1.13
N CYS A 89 -15.30 5.98 -1.27
CA CYS A 89 -14.59 7.13 -0.71
C CYS A 89 -14.48 8.30 -1.70
N HIS A 90 -15.06 8.18 -2.90
CA HIS A 90 -14.93 9.16 -3.98
C HIS A 90 -13.48 9.55 -4.26
N LEU A 91 -12.61 8.55 -4.43
CA LEU A 91 -11.19 8.73 -4.73
C LEU A 91 -10.88 8.32 -6.17
N GLY A 92 -9.81 8.90 -6.72
CA GLY A 92 -9.23 8.47 -7.98
C GLY A 92 -8.75 7.02 -7.93
N ILE A 93 -8.53 6.42 -9.10
CA ILE A 93 -7.98 5.08 -9.20
C ILE A 93 -6.68 5.08 -9.97
N VAL A 94 -5.73 4.29 -9.49
CA VAL A 94 -4.49 3.98 -10.20
C VAL A 94 -4.30 2.47 -10.26
N GLY A 95 -3.44 2.03 -11.18
CA GLY A 95 -3.03 0.65 -11.34
C GLY A 95 -1.54 0.56 -11.60
N GLY A 96 -0.90 -0.42 -10.96
CA GLY A 96 0.54 -0.64 -11.03
C GLY A 96 0.87 -2.13 -11.11
N SER A 97 1.89 -2.46 -11.90
CA SER A 97 2.33 -3.85 -12.04
C SER A 97 3.00 -4.40 -10.78
N ASP A 98 3.50 -3.51 -9.89
CA ASP A 98 4.37 -3.88 -8.77
C ASP A 98 5.50 -4.81 -9.22
N ALA A 99 6.16 -4.42 -10.32
CA ALA A 99 7.13 -5.24 -11.02
C ALA A 99 8.43 -5.35 -10.22
N HIS A 100 8.77 -6.58 -9.87
CA HIS A 100 10.06 -6.94 -9.26
C HIS A 100 10.92 -7.78 -10.21
N LEU A 101 10.34 -8.19 -11.34
CA LEU A 101 11.01 -8.88 -12.44
C LEU A 101 10.74 -8.09 -13.73
N LEU A 102 11.70 -8.08 -14.66
CA LEU A 102 11.58 -7.34 -15.92
C LEU A 102 10.32 -7.72 -16.72
N ARG A 103 9.97 -9.01 -16.73
CA ARG A 103 8.77 -9.52 -17.42
C ARG A 103 7.44 -8.99 -16.87
N ASP A 104 7.44 -8.43 -15.66
CA ASP A 104 6.23 -7.95 -15.01
C ASP A 104 5.96 -6.47 -15.34
N TYR A 105 6.92 -5.76 -15.93
CA TYR A 105 6.74 -4.35 -16.32
C TYR A 105 5.60 -4.19 -17.32
N GLY A 106 4.78 -3.15 -17.13
CA GLY A 106 3.67 -2.83 -18.03
C GLY A 106 2.48 -3.78 -18.01
N THR A 107 2.46 -4.81 -17.13
CA THR A 107 1.33 -5.76 -17.04
C THR A 107 0.06 -5.14 -16.46
N VAL A 108 0.17 -4.01 -15.76
CA VAL A 108 -0.93 -3.18 -15.30
C VAL A 108 -0.58 -1.72 -15.57
N LEU A 109 -1.51 -0.99 -16.18
CA LEU A 109 -1.36 0.38 -16.63
C LEU A 109 -2.53 1.23 -16.13
N THR A 110 -2.21 2.49 -15.81
CA THR A 110 -3.18 3.56 -15.63
C THR A 110 -3.21 4.39 -16.90
N CYS A 111 -4.37 4.48 -17.53
CA CYS A 111 -4.54 5.15 -18.82
C CYS A 111 -5.49 6.33 -18.67
N SER A 112 -5.18 7.42 -19.36
CA SER A 112 -6.02 8.62 -19.42
C SER A 112 -5.76 9.35 -20.75
N PRO A 113 -6.75 10.04 -21.34
CA PRO A 113 -6.51 10.92 -22.46
C PRO A 113 -5.79 12.19 -21.99
N ALA A 114 -4.47 12.11 -21.82
CA ALA A 114 -3.62 13.17 -21.34
C ALA A 114 -2.32 13.24 -22.14
N ASP A 115 -1.94 14.44 -22.58
CA ASP A 115 -0.72 14.68 -23.36
C ASP A 115 0.45 15.17 -22.50
N THR A 116 0.16 15.57 -21.25
CA THR A 116 1.18 16.02 -20.28
C THR A 116 1.07 15.28 -18.95
N VAL A 117 2.15 15.34 -18.16
CA VAL A 117 2.16 14.79 -16.80
C VAL A 117 1.12 15.48 -15.92
N GLY A 118 0.95 16.80 -16.06
CA GLY A 118 -0.04 17.56 -15.28
C GLY A 118 -1.46 17.09 -15.57
N ASP A 119 -1.80 16.99 -16.86
CA ASP A 119 -3.12 16.51 -17.29
C ASP A 119 -3.38 15.09 -16.80
N PHE A 120 -2.37 14.21 -16.86
CA PHE A 120 -2.49 12.84 -16.38
C PHE A 120 -2.80 12.77 -14.88
N LEU A 121 -2.08 13.56 -14.06
CA LEU A 121 -2.31 13.62 -12.61
C LEU A 121 -3.69 14.22 -12.28
N ASP A 122 -4.12 15.23 -13.03
CA ASP A 122 -5.43 15.84 -12.86
C ASP A 122 -6.57 14.90 -13.27
N SER A 123 -6.39 14.10 -14.31
CA SER A 123 -7.36 13.08 -14.68
C SER A 123 -7.53 12.01 -13.60
N ILE A 124 -6.47 11.65 -12.87
CA ILE A 124 -6.60 10.77 -11.70
C ILE A 124 -7.50 11.44 -10.64
N ARG A 125 -7.24 12.71 -10.30
CA ARG A 125 -8.03 13.47 -9.31
C ARG A 125 -9.49 13.67 -9.74
N LYS A 126 -9.74 13.80 -11.04
CA LYS A 126 -11.08 13.96 -11.63
C LYS A 126 -11.79 12.63 -11.86
N HIS A 127 -11.16 11.51 -11.51
CA HIS A 127 -11.69 10.15 -11.70
C HIS A 127 -11.92 9.78 -13.18
N GLN A 128 -11.07 10.29 -14.07
CA GLN A 128 -11.12 10.15 -15.53
C GLN A 128 -10.04 9.19 -16.05
N THR A 129 -9.82 8.10 -15.34
CA THR A 129 -8.78 7.10 -15.64
C THR A 129 -9.36 5.73 -15.86
N THR A 130 -8.78 5.00 -16.80
CA THR A 130 -9.08 3.60 -17.08
C THR A 130 -7.89 2.74 -16.70
N LEU A 131 -8.12 1.61 -16.04
CA LEU A 131 -7.07 0.67 -15.69
C LEU A 131 -7.09 -0.53 -16.62
N ILE A 132 -5.93 -0.89 -17.18
CA ILE A 132 -5.77 -2.03 -18.09
C ILE A 132 -4.72 -2.96 -17.50
N GLY A 133 -5.05 -4.24 -17.35
CA GLY A 133 -4.08 -5.24 -16.89
C GLY A 133 -4.68 -6.33 -16.02
N LYS A 134 -3.81 -7.22 -15.56
CA LYS A 134 -4.16 -8.35 -14.68
C LYS A 134 -3.09 -8.55 -13.63
N GLU A 135 -3.51 -9.06 -12.47
CA GLU A 135 -2.57 -9.50 -11.46
C GLU A 135 -1.72 -10.70 -11.91
N LYS A 136 -0.55 -10.84 -11.30
CA LYS A 136 0.35 -11.97 -11.52
C LYS A 136 -0.32 -13.28 -11.11
N THR A 137 0.03 -14.35 -11.81
CA THR A 137 -0.35 -15.71 -11.39
C THR A 137 0.32 -16.08 -10.06
N LEU A 138 -0.18 -17.09 -9.36
CA LEU A 138 0.45 -17.59 -8.12
C LEU A 138 1.92 -18.00 -8.34
N VAL A 139 2.21 -18.64 -9.48
CA VAL A 139 3.59 -19.00 -9.87
C VAL A 139 4.44 -17.74 -10.09
N GLY A 140 3.91 -16.73 -10.78
CA GLY A 140 4.60 -15.45 -10.97
C GLY A 140 4.93 -14.75 -9.64
N LYS A 141 3.99 -14.81 -8.68
CA LYS A 141 4.20 -14.29 -7.32
C LYS A 141 5.25 -15.08 -6.55
N GLY A 142 5.26 -16.40 -6.66
CA GLY A 142 6.27 -17.26 -6.04
C GLY A 142 7.68 -16.92 -6.53
N LEU A 143 7.86 -16.83 -7.86
CA LEU A 143 9.14 -16.45 -8.47
C LEU A 143 9.61 -15.06 -8.01
N THR A 144 8.69 -14.09 -7.93
CA THR A 144 8.98 -12.77 -7.38
C THR A 144 9.47 -12.86 -5.93
N GLY A 145 8.78 -13.64 -5.09
CA GLY A 145 9.18 -13.83 -3.69
C GLY A 145 10.57 -14.44 -3.53
N THR A 146 10.93 -15.42 -4.36
CA THR A 146 12.26 -16.05 -4.36
C THR A 146 13.37 -15.07 -4.75
N VAL A 147 13.14 -14.19 -5.73
CA VAL A 147 14.14 -13.17 -6.07
C VAL A 147 14.23 -12.12 -4.96
N LEU A 148 13.10 -11.70 -4.40
CA LEU A 148 13.10 -10.73 -3.31
C LEU A 148 13.86 -11.23 -2.08
N ILE A 149 13.69 -12.49 -1.68
CA ILE A 149 14.29 -12.99 -0.43
C ILE A 149 15.81 -12.79 -0.37
N THR A 150 16.51 -12.89 -1.50
CA THR A 150 17.97 -12.72 -1.56
C THR A 150 18.40 -11.30 -1.18
N HIS A 151 17.56 -10.30 -1.46
CA HIS A 151 17.78 -8.91 -1.07
C HIS A 151 17.45 -8.64 0.41
N TYR A 152 16.48 -9.36 0.97
CA TYR A 152 16.10 -9.21 2.38
C TYR A 152 17.04 -9.96 3.35
N LEU A 153 17.71 -11.03 2.89
CA LEU A 153 18.58 -11.88 3.72
C LEU A 153 19.62 -11.07 4.55
N PRO A 154 20.38 -10.11 3.97
CA PRO A 154 21.33 -9.31 4.73
C PRO A 154 20.72 -8.48 5.87
N TYR A 155 19.40 -8.21 5.80
CA TYR A 155 18.67 -7.37 6.73
C TYR A 155 17.72 -8.17 7.61
N THR A 156 17.91 -9.48 7.76
CA THR A 156 17.01 -10.35 8.52
C THR A 156 16.89 -9.91 9.98
N LEU A 157 18.01 -9.70 10.68
CA LEU A 157 18.00 -9.26 12.08
C LEU A 157 17.37 -7.86 12.25
N PRO A 158 17.78 -6.82 11.49
CA PRO A 158 17.08 -5.54 11.50
C PRO A 158 15.58 -5.64 11.18
N SER A 159 15.20 -6.51 10.25
CA SER A 159 13.80 -6.66 9.87
C SER A 159 12.95 -7.29 10.98
N LEU A 160 13.51 -8.25 11.71
CA LEU A 160 12.87 -8.86 12.87
C LEU A 160 12.68 -7.86 14.01
N SER A 161 13.68 -7.04 14.32
CA SER A 161 13.55 -6.01 15.38
C SER A 161 12.49 -4.98 15.04
N ILE A 162 12.48 -4.48 13.80
CA ILE A 162 11.47 -3.54 13.30
C ILE A 162 10.07 -4.17 13.37
N HIS A 163 9.93 -5.42 12.95
CA HIS A 163 8.66 -6.12 13.06
C HIS A 163 8.21 -6.28 14.51
N TYR A 164 9.11 -6.61 15.42
CA TYR A 164 8.79 -6.69 16.84
C TYR A 164 8.27 -5.34 17.36
N GLU A 165 8.99 -4.24 17.12
CA GLU A 165 8.59 -2.90 17.52
C GLU A 165 7.22 -2.49 16.95
N GLN A 166 6.98 -2.73 15.65
CA GLN A 166 5.73 -2.39 14.98
C GLN A 166 4.54 -3.24 15.42
N ASN A 167 4.79 -4.47 15.88
CA ASN A 167 3.74 -5.38 16.33
C ASN A 167 3.51 -5.33 17.85
N LEU A 168 4.43 -4.76 18.64
CA LEU A 168 4.30 -4.69 20.10
C LEU A 168 3.02 -3.96 20.56
N PRO A 169 2.63 -2.79 19.98
CA PRO A 169 1.35 -2.16 20.31
C PRO A 169 0.13 -3.03 19.95
N ARG A 170 0.26 -3.89 18.92
CA ARG A 170 -0.81 -4.82 18.51
C ARG A 170 -1.02 -5.91 19.54
N LEU A 171 0.07 -6.48 20.06
CA LEU A 171 0.04 -7.46 21.14
C LEU A 171 -0.57 -6.85 22.41
N GLN A 172 -0.15 -5.65 22.79
CA GLN A 172 -0.70 -4.94 23.94
C GLN A 172 -2.22 -4.73 23.82
N ARG A 173 -2.70 -4.29 22.65
CA ARG A 173 -4.14 -4.13 22.38
C ARG A 173 -4.89 -5.46 22.46
N PHE A 174 -4.35 -6.53 21.89
CA PHE A 174 -4.95 -7.87 21.96
C PHE A 174 -5.13 -8.34 23.41
N PHE A 175 -4.09 -8.21 24.24
CA PHE A 175 -4.19 -8.56 25.65
C PHE A 175 -5.15 -7.66 26.43
N ARG A 176 -5.25 -6.38 26.10
CA ARG A 176 -6.22 -5.46 26.72
C ARG A 176 -7.66 -5.83 26.39
N THR A 177 -7.95 -6.17 25.14
CA THR A 177 -9.29 -6.62 24.72
C THR A 177 -9.65 -7.96 25.37
N MET A 178 -8.73 -8.92 25.46
CA MET A 178 -8.97 -10.20 26.15
C MET A 178 -9.22 -10.01 27.66
N ARG A 179 -8.50 -9.10 28.32
CA ARG A 179 -8.75 -8.78 29.74
C ARG A 179 -10.08 -8.05 29.96
N GLY A 180 -10.53 -7.25 28.99
CA GLY A 180 -11.83 -6.58 29.03
C GLY A 180 -13.03 -7.51 28.82
N HIS A 181 -12.87 -8.63 28.10
CA HIS A 181 -13.90 -9.67 27.93
C HIS A 181 -14.01 -10.64 29.12
N ARG A 182 -13.11 -10.57 30.10
CA ARG A 182 -13.11 -11.39 31.32
C ARG A 182 -13.69 -10.65 32.55
N ARG A 183 -14.36 -9.52 32.35
CA ARG A 183 -15.09 -8.78 33.38
C ARG A 183 -16.55 -8.67 33.02
#